data_AF-A0A6V7DFS8-F1
#
_entry.id   AF-A0A6V7DFS8-F1
#
_cell.length_a   1.000
_cell.length_b   1.000
_cell.length_c   1.000
_cell.angle_alpha   90.00
_cell.angle_beta   90.00
_cell.angle_gamma   90.00
#
_symmetry.space_group_name_H-M   'P 1'
#
loop_
_entity.id
_entity.type
_entity.pdbx_description
1 polymer ?
#
loop_
_entity_poly.entity_id
_entity_poly.type
_entity_poly.pdbx_seq_one_letter_code
_entity_poly.pdbx_strand_id
1 'polypeptide(L)'
;MPAHVHCTDAGDTALPPKASIPYPGTDGYEDLPQFSAKIPLPFRRTIRRQDLHQIVPLADTTIYGMEQLGEFPRRFNLTPRCVVWDLAEVDAWIEARKQAPRGGVSKPDVRLRKVRPVRAGSGEE
;
A
#
# COMPACT_ATOMS: atom_id res chain seq x y z
N MET A 1 -65.41 -48.64 18.29
CA MET A 1 -64.16 -48.40 19.05
C MET A 1 -63.14 -47.83 18.10
N PRO A 2 -62.70 -46.57 18.26
CA PRO A 2 -61.79 -45.89 17.34
C PRO A 2 -60.36 -45.81 17.92
N ALA A 3 -59.36 -46.08 17.08
CA ALA A 3 -57.96 -45.63 17.17
C ALA A 3 -57.25 -46.30 15.97
N HIS A 4 -56.41 -45.69 15.15
CA HIS A 4 -55.58 -44.52 15.36
C HIS A 4 -55.32 -43.90 13.98
N VAL A 5 -55.55 -42.59 13.86
CA VAL A 5 -55.07 -41.79 12.73
C VAL A 5 -53.58 -41.59 12.95
N HIS A 6 -52.75 -41.98 11.97
CA HIS A 6 -51.37 -41.52 11.91
C HIS A 6 -51.37 -40.18 11.17
N CYS A 7 -51.31 -39.08 11.92
CA CYS A 7 -50.99 -37.77 11.39
C CYS A 7 -49.49 -37.71 11.09
N THR A 8 -49.11 -37.51 9.83
CA THR A 8 -47.79 -36.99 9.48
C THR A 8 -47.83 -35.48 9.69
N ASP A 9 -47.13 -35.00 10.72
CA ASP A 9 -46.99 -33.57 11.01
C ASP A 9 -46.07 -32.90 10.00
N ALA A 10 -46.47 -31.69 9.65
CA ALA A 10 -45.91 -30.84 8.62
C ALA A 10 -44.44 -30.51 8.91
N GLY A 11 -43.64 -30.46 7.85
CA GLY A 11 -42.29 -29.91 7.90
C GLY A 11 -42.35 -28.43 8.31
N ASP A 12 -42.07 -28.18 9.59
CA ASP A 12 -41.74 -26.85 10.09
C ASP A 12 -40.46 -26.41 9.39
N THR A 13 -40.61 -25.49 8.43
CA THR A 13 -39.50 -24.80 7.78
C THR A 13 -38.93 -23.84 8.81
N ALA A 14 -38.15 -24.38 9.74
CA ALA A 14 -37.41 -23.62 10.73
C ALA A 14 -36.40 -22.73 9.99
N LEU A 15 -36.60 -21.42 10.12
CA LEU A 15 -35.64 -20.39 9.71
C LEU A 15 -34.23 -20.78 10.20
N PRO A 16 -33.18 -20.55 9.41
CA PRO A 16 -31.83 -20.92 9.81
C PRO A 16 -31.49 -20.24 11.14
N PRO A 17 -30.96 -20.99 12.14
CA PRO A 17 -30.60 -20.39 13.42
C PRO A 17 -29.58 -19.28 13.17
N LYS A 18 -29.76 -18.14 13.84
CA LYS A 18 -28.75 -17.08 13.87
C LYS A 18 -27.46 -17.70 14.41
N ALA A 19 -26.53 -18.01 13.51
CA ALA A 19 -25.26 -18.62 13.87
C ALA A 19 -24.55 -17.70 14.87
N SER A 20 -24.50 -18.14 16.12
CA SER A 20 -23.69 -17.54 17.16
C SER A 20 -22.23 -17.63 16.71
N ILE A 21 -21.57 -16.48 16.59
CA ILE A 21 -20.14 -16.41 16.28
C ILE A 21 -19.39 -17.29 17.29
N PRO A 22 -18.57 -18.28 16.85
CA PRO A 22 -17.81 -19.14 17.75
C PRO A 22 -16.94 -18.31 18.71
N TYR A 23 -16.85 -18.73 19.97
CA TYR A 23 -16.15 -17.97 21.01
C TYR A 23 -14.72 -18.52 21.20
N PRO A 24 -13.72 -17.70 21.60
CA PRO A 24 -12.35 -18.17 21.81
C PRO A 24 -12.29 -19.43 22.69
N GLY A 25 -11.71 -20.52 22.15
CA GLY A 25 -11.60 -21.82 22.82
C GLY A 25 -12.66 -22.88 22.45
N THR A 26 -13.61 -22.57 21.56
CA THR A 26 -14.54 -23.56 20.98
C THR A 26 -14.06 -24.10 19.64
N ASP A 27 -14.34 -25.37 19.32
CA ASP A 27 -14.11 -25.93 17.98
C ASP A 27 -14.81 -25.09 16.92
N GLY A 28 -14.05 -24.60 15.94
CA GLY A 28 -14.50 -23.68 14.89
C GLY A 28 -14.14 -22.20 15.11
N TYR A 29 -13.51 -21.83 16.23
CA TYR A 29 -12.98 -20.47 16.44
C TYR A 29 -11.76 -20.16 15.55
N GLU A 30 -10.83 -21.12 15.43
CA GLU A 30 -9.63 -20.98 14.60
C GLU A 30 -9.95 -20.93 13.09
N ASP A 31 -11.09 -21.49 12.70
CA ASP A 31 -11.59 -21.47 11.32
C ASP A 31 -12.37 -20.21 10.97
N LEU A 32 -12.56 -19.26 11.91
CA LEU A 32 -13.11 -17.97 11.53
C LEU A 32 -12.14 -17.30 10.55
N PRO A 33 -12.65 -16.73 9.44
CA PRO A 33 -11.83 -15.88 8.60
C PRO A 33 -11.33 -14.71 9.46
N GLN A 34 -10.07 -14.81 9.89
CA GLN A 34 -9.37 -13.79 10.66
C GLN A 34 -9.32 -12.54 9.77
N PHE A 35 -10.32 -11.67 9.95
CA PHE A 35 -10.47 -10.34 9.37
C PHE A 35 -9.89 -10.18 7.97
N SER A 36 -10.69 -10.44 6.92
CA SER A 36 -10.55 -9.91 5.54
C SER A 36 -9.17 -9.29 5.22
N ALA A 37 -8.09 -10.06 5.33
CA ALA A 37 -6.78 -9.44 5.46
C ALA A 37 -6.31 -8.85 4.12
N LYS A 38 -6.88 -9.32 3.00
CA LYS A 38 -6.42 -8.98 1.66
C LYS A 38 -7.50 -9.16 0.60
N ILE A 39 -8.74 -8.76 0.84
CA ILE A 39 -9.60 -8.43 -0.30
C ILE A 39 -9.24 -6.98 -0.62
N PRO A 40 -8.48 -6.69 -1.71
CA PRO A 40 -8.35 -5.32 -2.16
C PRO A 40 -9.77 -4.93 -2.54
N LEU A 41 -10.39 -4.12 -1.69
CA LEU A 41 -11.68 -3.57 -2.03
C LEU A 41 -11.51 -2.90 -3.40
N PRO A 42 -12.45 -3.06 -4.34
CA PRO A 42 -12.30 -2.59 -5.72
C PRO A 42 -12.24 -1.07 -5.83
N PHE A 43 -12.25 -0.35 -4.70
CA PHE A 43 -12.05 1.09 -4.67
C PHE A 43 -10.56 1.44 -4.69
N ARG A 44 -10.25 2.51 -5.42
CA ARG A 44 -8.94 3.16 -5.43
C ARG A 44 -8.51 3.44 -3.99
N ARG A 45 -7.39 2.84 -3.57
CA ARG A 45 -6.80 3.09 -2.26
C ARG A 45 -6.08 4.43 -2.33
N THR A 46 -6.46 5.35 -1.47
CA THR A 46 -5.88 6.68 -1.43
C THR A 46 -5.00 6.82 -0.19
N ILE A 47 -3.76 7.29 -0.34
CA ILE A 47 -2.78 7.38 0.74
C ILE A 47 -2.54 8.82 1.18
N ARG A 48 -2.46 9.02 2.50
CA ARG A 48 -2.11 10.31 3.10
C ARG A 48 -0.61 10.48 3.19
N ARG A 49 -0.16 11.71 3.50
CA ARG A 49 1.27 12.07 3.60
C ARG A 49 2.10 11.09 4.44
N GLN A 50 1.55 10.68 5.59
CA GLN A 50 2.25 9.77 6.51
C GLN A 50 2.52 8.40 5.85
N ASP A 51 1.51 7.85 5.17
CA ASP A 51 1.59 6.55 4.49
C ASP A 51 2.47 6.67 3.23
N LEU A 52 2.37 7.78 2.51
CA LEU A 52 3.20 8.08 1.35
C LEU A 52 4.69 8.03 1.70
N HIS A 53 5.08 8.64 2.83
CA HIS A 53 6.47 8.66 3.27
C HIS A 53 7.00 7.27 3.68
N GLN A 54 6.12 6.31 4.03
CA GLN A 54 6.55 4.93 4.28
C GLN A 54 6.91 4.20 2.98
N ILE A 55 6.25 4.55 1.87
CA ILE A 55 6.43 3.91 0.57
C ILE A 55 7.55 4.61 -0.21
N VAL A 56 7.50 5.93 -0.23
CA VAL A 56 8.45 6.80 -0.94
C VAL A 56 9.27 7.54 0.12
N PRO A 57 10.49 7.07 0.44
CA PRO A 57 11.34 7.71 1.44
C PRO A 57 12.03 8.96 0.86
N LEU A 58 11.22 9.89 0.33
CA LEU A 58 11.66 11.21 -0.13
C LEU A 58 11.07 12.28 0.79
N ALA A 59 11.79 13.39 0.92
CA ALA A 59 11.31 14.53 1.68
C ALA A 59 10.10 15.17 0.98
N ASP A 60 9.14 15.68 1.77
CA ASP A 60 7.95 16.37 1.26
C ASP A 60 8.30 17.50 0.28
N THR A 61 9.35 18.26 0.57
CA THR A 61 9.84 19.34 -0.30
C THR A 61 10.32 18.84 -1.66
N THR A 62 10.96 17.67 -1.69
CA THR A 62 11.36 17.00 -2.93
C THR A 62 10.13 16.55 -3.70
N ILE A 63 9.14 15.97 -3.03
CA ILE A 63 7.88 15.56 -3.64
C ILE A 63 7.17 16.77 -4.28
N TYR A 64 7.08 17.90 -3.57
CA TYR A 64 6.52 19.13 -4.13
C TYR A 64 7.30 19.63 -5.34
N GLY A 65 8.64 19.62 -5.29
CA GLY A 65 9.46 20.00 -6.44
C GLY A 65 9.20 19.11 -7.66
N MET A 66 9.10 17.80 -7.46
CA MET A 66 8.82 16.84 -8.52
C MET A 66 7.39 16.94 -9.06
N GLU A 67 6.41 17.26 -8.20
CA GLU A 67 5.04 17.57 -8.61
C GLU A 67 5.01 18.80 -9.54
N GLN A 68 5.77 19.85 -9.22
CA GLN A 68 5.88 21.04 -10.09
C GLN A 68 6.55 20.74 -11.43
N LEU A 69 7.51 19.81 -11.45
CA LEU A 69 8.16 19.34 -12.67
C LEU A 69 7.28 18.34 -13.46
N GLY A 70 6.13 17.91 -12.91
CA GLY A 70 5.27 16.90 -13.51
C GLY A 70 5.84 15.49 -13.47
N GLU A 71 6.90 15.27 -12.69
CA GLU A 71 7.56 13.97 -12.54
C GLU A 71 6.93 13.08 -11.48
N PHE A 72 6.05 13.61 -10.64
CA PHE A 72 5.39 12.90 -9.54
C PHE A 72 3.86 12.91 -9.70
N PRO A 73 3.13 11.87 -9.27
CA PRO A 73 1.67 11.83 -9.31
C PRO A 73 1.00 13.07 -8.73
N ARG A 74 -0.04 13.55 -9.41
CA ARG A 74 -0.73 14.78 -9.03
C ARG A 74 -1.58 14.54 -7.78
N ARG A 75 -1.41 15.38 -6.76
CA ARG A 75 -2.25 15.34 -5.56
C ARG A 75 -3.66 15.86 -5.83
N PHE A 76 -4.63 15.34 -5.09
CA PHE A 76 -5.98 15.89 -5.05
C PHE A 76 -6.47 16.04 -3.61
N ASN A 77 -7.41 16.96 -3.42
CA ASN A 77 -7.91 17.31 -2.09
C ASN A 77 -9.28 16.65 -1.89
N LEU A 78 -9.42 15.75 -0.90
CA LEU A 78 -10.75 15.32 -0.46
C LEU A 78 -11.46 16.43 0.30
N THR A 79 -10.71 17.18 1.11
CA THR A 79 -11.18 18.33 1.89
C THR A 79 -10.09 19.41 1.91
N PRO A 80 -10.37 20.65 2.36
CA PRO A 80 -9.38 21.73 2.36
C PRO A 80 -8.07 21.43 3.09
N ARG A 81 -8.08 20.48 4.03
CA ARG A 81 -6.91 20.04 4.80
C ARG A 81 -6.45 18.61 4.49
N CYS A 82 -7.18 17.88 3.66
CA CYS A 82 -6.92 16.47 3.36
C CYS A 82 -6.45 16.33 1.91
N VAL A 83 -5.14 16.47 1.73
CA VAL A 83 -4.42 16.18 0.49
C VAL A 83 -4.09 14.69 0.47
N VAL A 84 -4.41 14.03 -0.62
CA VAL A 84 -4.26 12.58 -0.76
C VAL A 84 -3.75 12.24 -2.17
N TRP A 85 -3.06 11.11 -2.27
CA TRP A 85 -2.55 10.54 -3.52
C TRP A 85 -3.24 9.22 -3.82
N ASP A 86 -3.38 8.86 -5.11
CA ASP A 86 -3.81 7.52 -5.51
C ASP A 86 -2.62 6.56 -5.35
N LEU A 87 -2.82 5.46 -4.61
CA LEU A 87 -1.79 4.44 -4.40
C LEU A 87 -1.35 3.83 -5.73
N ALA A 88 -2.29 3.60 -6.67
CA ALA A 88 -1.97 2.97 -7.94
C ALA A 88 -1.05 3.85 -8.81
N GLU A 89 -1.24 5.17 -8.76
CA GLU A 89 -0.36 6.11 -9.47
C GLU A 89 1.03 6.18 -8.85
N VAL A 90 1.11 6.14 -7.51
CA VAL A 90 2.38 6.11 -6.79
C VAL A 90 3.15 4.81 -7.07
N ASP A 91 2.48 3.67 -7.05
CA ASP A 91 3.09 2.38 -7.39
C ASP A 91 3.59 2.37 -8.85
N ALA A 92 2.75 2.84 -9.79
CA ALA A 92 3.15 2.94 -11.19
C ALA A 92 4.36 3.87 -11.39
N TRP A 93 4.43 4.97 -10.65
CA TRP A 93 5.57 5.88 -10.65
C TRP A 93 6.85 5.22 -10.11
N ILE A 94 6.74 4.44 -9.02
CA ILE A 94 7.87 3.67 -8.47
C ILE A 94 8.36 2.66 -9.49
N GLU A 95 7.47 1.93 -10.15
CA GLU A 95 7.83 0.96 -11.19
C GLU A 95 8.50 1.64 -12.38
N ALA A 96 7.99 2.78 -12.85
CA ALA A 96 8.64 3.58 -13.89
C ALA A 96 10.06 4.01 -13.48
N ARG A 97 10.25 4.41 -12.22
CA ARG A 97 11.57 4.77 -11.66
C ARG A 97 12.51 3.59 -11.48
N LYS A 98 11.99 2.37 -11.28
CA LYS A 98 12.79 1.13 -11.25
C LYS A 98 13.25 0.74 -12.65
N GLN A 99 12.43 0.95 -13.66
CA GLN A 99 12.76 0.67 -15.06
C GLN A 99 13.69 1.73 -15.67
N ALA A 100 13.60 2.98 -15.21
CA ALA A 100 14.51 4.03 -15.63
C ALA A 100 15.96 3.64 -15.25
N PRO A 101 16.89 3.56 -16.21
CA PRO A 101 18.27 3.21 -15.92
C PRO A 101 18.82 4.23 -14.93
N ARG A 102 19.25 3.73 -13.76
CA ARG A 102 19.98 4.53 -12.79
C ARG A 102 21.35 4.80 -13.39
N GLY A 103 21.47 5.86 -14.19
CA GLY A 103 22.76 6.39 -14.60
C GLY A 103 23.55 6.64 -13.32
N GLY A 104 24.55 5.80 -13.06
CA GLY A 104 25.40 5.99 -11.89
C GLY A 104 25.92 7.41 -11.93
N VAL A 105 25.73 8.17 -10.84
CA VAL A 105 26.34 9.49 -10.75
C VAL A 105 27.84 9.27 -10.89
N SER A 106 28.42 9.78 -11.97
CA SER A 106 29.86 9.65 -12.19
C SER A 106 30.57 10.18 -10.94
N LYS A 107 31.51 9.40 -10.41
CA LYS A 107 32.27 9.81 -9.23
C LYS A 107 32.83 11.21 -9.51
N PRO A 108 32.61 12.19 -8.62
CA PRO A 108 33.07 13.55 -8.86
C PRO A 108 34.59 13.52 -9.00
N ASP A 109 35.11 14.10 -10.09
CA ASP A 109 36.54 14.14 -10.33
C ASP A 109 37.24 14.90 -9.20
N VAL A 110 38.05 14.16 -8.44
CA VAL A 110 38.76 14.65 -7.25
C VAL A 110 39.79 15.71 -7.66
N ARG A 111 40.27 15.71 -8.90
CA ARG A 111 41.24 16.68 -9.42
C ARG A 111 40.64 18.07 -9.63
N LEU A 112 39.32 18.17 -9.77
CA LEU A 112 38.60 19.44 -9.93
C LEU A 112 38.27 20.13 -8.59
N ARG A 113 38.72 19.58 -7.46
CA ARG A 113 38.42 20.14 -6.13
C ARG A 113 39.20 21.41 -5.87
N LYS A 114 38.50 22.52 -5.61
CA LYS A 114 39.08 23.84 -5.29
C LYS A 114 39.84 23.88 -3.95
N VAL A 115 39.35 23.18 -2.93
CA VAL A 115 39.84 23.32 -1.53
C VAL A 115 40.92 22.28 -1.17
N ARG A 116 40.98 21.13 -1.86
CA ARG A 116 42.00 20.08 -1.64
C ARG A 116 42.35 19.36 -2.96
N PRO A 117 43.17 19.98 -3.83
CA PRO A 117 43.59 19.36 -5.08
C PRO A 117 44.50 18.16 -4.81
N VAL A 118 44.40 17.11 -5.62
CA VAL A 118 45.37 16.01 -5.60
C VAL A 118 46.68 16.55 -6.18
N ARG A 119 47.78 16.37 -5.45
CA ARG A 119 49.12 16.72 -5.92
C ARG A 119 49.38 15.88 -7.18
N ALA A 120 49.50 16.53 -8.34
CA ALA A 120 49.93 15.84 -9.55
C ALA A 120 51.35 15.32 -9.28
N GLY A 121 51.52 14.01 -9.18
CA GLY A 121 52.84 13.39 -9.13
C GLY A 121 53.53 13.74 -10.44
N SER A 122 54.46 14.67 -10.38
CA SER A 122 55.49 14.85 -11.40
C SER A 122 56.30 13.56 -11.42
N GLY A 123 56.00 12.69 -12.39
CA GLY A 123 56.97 11.69 -12.82
C GLY A 123 58.11 12.43 -13.51
N GLU A 124 59.31 12.21 -13.02
CA GLU A 124 60.56 12.62 -13.66
C GLU A 124 60.76 11.83 -14.97
N GLU A 125 61.39 12.53 -15.92
CA GLU A 125 62.14 12.09 -17.11
C GLU A 125 61.38 11.67 -18.38
#